data_AF-A0A956FGY8-F1
#
_entry.id   AF-A0A956FGY8-F1
#
_cell.length_a   1.000
_cell.length_b   1.000
_cell.length_c   1.000
_cell.angle_alpha   90.00
_cell.angle_beta   90.00
_cell.angle_gamma   90.00
#
_symmetry.space_group_name_H-M   'P 1'
#
loop_
_entity.id
_entity.type
_entity.pdbx_description
1 polymer ?
#
loop_
_entity_poly.entity_id
_entity_poly.type
_entity_poly.pdbx_seq_one_letter_code
_entity_poly.pdbx_strand_id
1 'polypeptide(L)'
;MIRPLAPRLASTFLAGGLLASALLAPGCKDGYDNNDGELAVRQKAKEMCSCVFVMKQDEQWCRDWTKVTPDVADAEIDHERRRVTAVALGLYRSAASFREGLGCALEE
;
A
#
# COMPACT_ATOMS: atom_id res chain seq x y z
N MET A 1 -4.50 13.13 32.16
CA MET A 1 -5.75 13.85 32.50
C MET A 1 -6.62 13.88 31.25
N ILE A 2 -7.61 12.97 31.20
CA ILE A 2 -8.95 13.02 30.56
C ILE A 2 -9.56 11.66 30.95
N ARG A 3 -10.70 11.70 31.64
CA ARG A 3 -11.35 10.54 32.29
C ARG A 3 -12.06 9.64 31.27
N PRO A 4 -12.23 8.32 31.55
CA PRO A 4 -13.11 7.47 30.76
C PRO A 4 -14.56 7.75 31.16
N LEU A 5 -15.45 7.94 30.18
CA LEU A 5 -16.89 7.98 30.40
C LEU A 5 -17.49 6.68 29.87
N ALA A 6 -17.69 5.72 30.76
CA ALA A 6 -18.61 4.61 30.50
C ALA A 6 -20.05 5.11 30.71
N PRO A 7 -20.97 4.90 29.75
CA PRO A 7 -22.39 4.98 30.02
C PRO A 7 -22.90 3.61 30.48
N ARG A 8 -23.66 3.69 31.56
CA ARG A 8 -24.32 2.60 32.29
C ARG A 8 -25.35 1.88 31.42
N LEU A 9 -25.53 0.60 31.71
CA LEU A 9 -26.65 -0.23 31.24
C LEU A 9 -27.99 0.51 31.44
N ALA A 10 -28.79 0.57 30.38
CA ALA A 10 -30.24 0.71 30.48
C ALA A 10 -30.84 -0.41 29.63
N SER A 11 -31.49 -1.33 30.34
CA SER A 11 -32.12 -2.54 29.82
C SER A 11 -33.39 -2.20 29.05
N THR A 12 -33.62 -2.94 27.96
CA THR A 12 -34.94 -3.35 27.40
C THR A 12 -35.98 -2.26 27.12
N PHE A 13 -36.13 -1.89 25.85
CA PHE A 13 -37.45 -1.60 25.27
C PHE A 13 -37.57 -2.24 23.87
N LEU A 14 -38.48 -3.19 23.79
CA LEU A 14 -39.30 -3.58 22.63
C LEU A 14 -38.58 -4.05 21.36
N ALA A 15 -38.47 -5.38 21.27
CA ALA A 15 -38.52 -6.12 20.01
C ALA A 15 -39.69 -5.61 19.14
N GLY A 16 -39.39 -5.04 17.98
CA GLY A 16 -40.44 -4.53 17.06
C GLY A 16 -39.98 -3.62 15.92
N GLY A 17 -38.69 -3.28 15.82
CA GLY A 17 -38.19 -2.32 14.82
C GLY A 17 -36.97 -2.78 14.01
N LEU A 18 -36.66 -4.08 13.98
CA LEU A 18 -35.43 -4.60 13.36
C LEU A 18 -35.52 -4.86 11.83
N LEU A 19 -36.60 -4.47 11.17
CA LEU A 19 -36.83 -4.77 9.74
C LEU A 19 -36.92 -3.56 8.80
N ALA A 20 -36.71 -2.33 9.29
CA ALA A 20 -36.86 -1.11 8.49
C ALA A 20 -35.56 -0.31 8.27
N SER A 21 -34.40 -0.84 8.67
CA SER A 21 -33.12 -0.13 8.53
C SER A 21 -32.17 -0.74 7.48
N ALA A 22 -32.55 -1.85 6.84
CA ALA A 22 -31.70 -2.53 5.86
C ALA A 22 -31.80 -1.98 4.42
N LEU A 23 -32.72 -1.05 4.15
CA LEU A 23 -32.99 -0.54 2.79
C LEU A 23 -32.46 0.88 2.51
N LEU A 24 -31.76 1.50 3.47
CA LEU A 24 -31.24 2.87 3.35
C LEU A 24 -29.77 2.99 3.75
N ALA A 25 -28.96 1.96 3.48
CA ALA A 25 -27.51 2.11 3.49
C ALA A 25 -27.00 2.29 2.05
N PRO A 26 -26.95 3.51 1.48
CA PRO A 26 -25.98 3.79 0.44
C PRO A 26 -24.62 3.89 1.14
N GLY A 27 -24.06 2.75 1.55
CA GLY A 27 -22.95 2.67 2.50
C GLY A 27 -21.78 1.89 1.94
N CYS A 28 -20.94 2.60 1.18
CA CYS A 28 -19.51 2.36 0.95
C CYS A 28 -19.07 0.93 0.63
N LYS A 29 -19.00 0.60 -0.66
CA LYS A 29 -18.04 -0.40 -1.15
C LYS A 29 -16.75 0.32 -1.58
N ASP A 30 -16.07 0.97 -0.63
CA ASP A 30 -14.77 1.60 -0.88
C ASP A 30 -13.68 0.74 -0.22
N GLY A 31 -13.35 -0.36 -0.88
CA GLY A 31 -12.08 -1.07 -0.66
C GLY A 31 -11.16 -0.79 -1.85
N TYR A 32 -9.85 -0.86 -1.64
CA TYR A 32 -8.90 -0.87 -2.76
C TYR A 32 -9.16 -2.12 -3.63
N ASP A 33 -9.04 -1.97 -4.94
CA ASP A 33 -9.21 -3.04 -5.93
C ASP A 33 -7.93 -3.85 -6.19
N ASN A 34 -6.95 -3.75 -5.27
CA ASN A 34 -5.68 -4.46 -5.33
C ASN A 34 -5.50 -5.42 -4.14
N ASN A 35 -4.49 -6.28 -4.24
CA ASN A 35 -4.11 -7.20 -3.17
C ASN A 35 -2.69 -6.89 -2.66
N ASP A 36 -2.32 -7.47 -1.52
CA ASP A 36 -1.04 -7.22 -0.85
C ASP A 36 0.18 -7.55 -1.74
N GLY A 37 0.08 -8.54 -2.62
CA GLY A 37 1.13 -8.88 -3.57
C GLY A 37 1.34 -7.78 -4.62
N GLU A 38 0.25 -7.24 -5.17
CA GLU A 38 0.32 -6.09 -6.07
C GLU A 38 0.88 -4.85 -5.36
N LEU A 39 0.41 -4.56 -4.14
CA LEU A 39 0.89 -3.44 -3.33
C LEU A 39 2.39 -3.57 -3.03
N ALA A 40 2.85 -4.75 -2.63
CA ALA A 40 4.25 -5.01 -2.34
C ALA A 40 5.14 -4.76 -3.56
N VAL A 41 4.73 -5.17 -4.75
CA VAL A 41 5.51 -4.96 -5.98
C VAL A 41 5.56 -3.50 -6.39
N ARG A 42 4.42 -2.79 -6.33
CA ARG A 42 4.36 -1.36 -6.64
C ARG A 42 5.19 -0.54 -5.66
N GLN A 43 5.13 -0.87 -4.37
CA GLN A 43 5.98 -0.26 -3.34
C GLN A 43 7.45 -0.54 -3.61
N LYS A 44 7.84 -1.80 -3.83
CA LYS A 44 9.23 -2.19 -4.09
C LYS A 44 9.81 -1.44 -5.28
N ALA A 45 9.08 -1.35 -6.41
CA ALA A 45 9.53 -0.61 -7.59
C ALA A 45 9.77 0.88 -7.28
N LYS A 46 8.78 1.56 -6.67
CA LYS A 46 8.85 3.01 -6.41
C LYS A 46 9.90 3.37 -5.36
N GLU A 47 9.97 2.62 -4.27
CA GLU A 47 10.90 2.89 -3.17
C GLU A 47 12.34 2.54 -3.56
N MET A 48 12.57 1.46 -4.34
CA MET A 48 13.91 1.18 -4.87
C MET A 48 14.38 2.27 -5.83
N CYS A 49 13.51 2.70 -6.75
CA CYS A 49 13.83 3.79 -7.66
C CYS A 49 14.22 5.05 -6.89
N SER A 50 13.43 5.42 -5.87
CA SER A 50 13.69 6.61 -5.06
C SER A 50 14.97 6.47 -4.26
N CYS A 51 15.21 5.31 -3.65
CA CYS A 51 16.43 5.06 -2.88
C CYS A 51 17.70 5.16 -3.74
N VAL A 52 17.68 4.58 -4.95
CA VAL A 52 18.84 4.58 -5.85
C VAL A 52 19.03 5.94 -6.54
N PHE A 53 17.99 6.51 -7.15
CA PHE A 53 18.16 7.67 -8.03
C PHE A 53 17.90 9.03 -7.35
N VAL A 54 17.02 9.07 -6.34
CA VAL A 54 16.74 10.32 -5.59
C VAL A 54 17.66 10.44 -4.39
N MET A 55 17.70 9.41 -3.55
CA MET A 55 18.49 9.40 -2.31
C MET A 55 19.97 9.06 -2.56
N LYS A 56 20.30 8.49 -3.71
CA LYS A 56 21.67 8.14 -4.13
C LYS A 56 22.38 7.20 -3.15
N GLN A 57 21.62 6.25 -2.59
CA GLN A 57 22.16 5.19 -1.76
C GLN A 57 22.67 4.04 -2.64
N ASP A 58 23.51 3.16 -2.08
CA ASP A 58 23.95 1.96 -2.78
C ASP A 58 22.83 0.93 -2.91
N GLU A 59 22.95 0.04 -3.90
CA GLU A 59 21.89 -0.92 -4.20
C GLU A 59 21.61 -1.89 -3.05
N GLN A 60 22.63 -2.31 -2.31
CA GLN A 60 22.44 -3.28 -1.24
C GLN A 60 21.66 -2.65 -0.09
N TRP A 61 22.04 -1.43 0.31
CA TRP A 61 21.28 -0.64 1.27
C TRP A 61 19.81 -0.50 0.83
N CYS A 62 19.57 -0.18 -0.43
CA CYS A 62 18.22 -0.04 -0.93
C CYS A 62 17.43 -1.37 -0.93
N ARG A 63 18.07 -2.50 -1.26
CA ARG A 63 17.43 -3.82 -1.19
C ARG A 63 16.96 -4.15 0.21
N ASP A 64 17.79 -3.85 1.21
CA ASP A 64 17.49 -4.06 2.62
C ASP A 64 16.42 -3.07 3.13
N TRP A 65 16.53 -1.80 2.74
CA TRP A 65 15.58 -0.74 3.12
C TRP A 65 14.16 -1.01 2.60
N THR A 66 14.04 -1.51 1.38
CA THR A 66 12.74 -1.72 0.70
C THR A 66 12.17 -3.12 0.93
N LYS A 67 12.78 -3.89 1.82
CA LYS A 67 12.31 -5.23 2.18
C LYS A 67 11.03 -5.12 3.01
N VAL A 68 9.94 -5.61 2.44
CA VAL A 68 8.69 -5.85 3.18
C VAL A 68 8.70 -7.26 3.76
N THR A 69 7.97 -7.52 4.84
CA THR A 69 7.79 -8.87 5.38
C THR A 69 6.39 -9.38 5.06
N PRO A 70 6.25 -10.52 4.37
CA PRO A 70 7.31 -11.39 3.84
C PRO A 70 8.03 -10.79 2.62
N ASP A 71 9.31 -11.15 2.45
CA ASP A 71 10.18 -10.66 1.37
C ASP A 71 9.86 -11.37 0.05
N VAL A 72 8.76 -10.97 -0.58
CA VAL A 72 8.18 -11.66 -1.75
C VAL A 72 8.45 -10.94 -3.07
N ALA A 73 8.99 -9.72 -3.04
CA ALA A 73 9.17 -8.86 -4.20
C ALA A 73 10.66 -8.59 -4.44
N ASP A 74 11.15 -9.02 -5.59
CA ASP A 74 12.50 -8.72 -6.08
C ASP A 74 12.49 -7.50 -6.99
N ALA A 75 13.64 -6.83 -7.10
CA ALA A 75 13.82 -5.65 -7.95
C ALA A 75 15.10 -5.72 -8.80
N GLU A 76 14.97 -5.30 -10.05
CA GLU A 76 16.03 -5.12 -11.03
C GLU A 76 16.16 -3.64 -11.38
N ILE A 77 17.40 -3.14 -11.44
CA ILE A 77 17.71 -1.72 -11.64
C ILE A 77 18.40 -1.56 -12.99
N ASP A 78 17.82 -0.75 -13.87
CA ASP A 78 18.40 -0.29 -15.14
C ASP A 78 18.92 1.14 -14.92
N HIS A 79 20.23 1.27 -14.72
CA HIS A 79 20.89 2.56 -14.46
C HIS A 79 20.91 3.47 -15.69
N GLU A 80 21.00 2.90 -16.89
CA GLU A 80 21.05 3.67 -18.14
C GLU A 80 19.71 4.38 -18.37
N ARG A 81 18.61 3.64 -18.19
CA ARG A 81 17.24 4.18 -18.31
C ARG A 81 16.70 4.81 -17.03
N ARG A 82 17.46 4.72 -15.92
CA ARG A 82 17.07 5.15 -14.57
C ARG A 82 15.69 4.60 -14.16
N ARG A 83 15.54 3.29 -14.35
CA ARG A 83 14.28 2.56 -14.19
C ARG A 83 14.49 1.40 -13.23
N VAL A 84 13.50 1.11 -12.40
CA VAL A 84 13.45 -0.09 -11.57
C VAL A 84 12.23 -0.91 -11.95
N THR A 85 12.42 -2.21 -12.13
CA THR A 85 11.33 -3.18 -12.35
C THR A 85 11.28 -4.12 -11.16
N ALA A 86 10.11 -4.29 -10.55
CA ALA A 86 9.89 -5.24 -9.47
C ALA A 86 8.92 -6.35 -9.89
N VAL A 87 9.13 -7.55 -9.33
CA VAL A 87 8.30 -8.74 -9.56
C VAL A 87 8.09 -9.46 -8.24
N ALA A 88 6.86 -9.93 -7.98
CA ALA A 88 6.58 -10.84 -6.86
C ALA A 88 5.85 -12.08 -7.34
N LEU A 89 6.26 -13.23 -6.80
CA LEU A 89 5.64 -14.54 -7.00
C LEU A 89 5.47 -14.96 -8.48
N GLY A 90 6.17 -14.30 -9.41
CA GLY A 90 5.97 -14.47 -10.86
C GLY A 90 4.62 -14.00 -11.40
N LEU A 91 3.74 -13.43 -10.55
CA LEU A 91 2.37 -13.04 -10.90
C LEU A 91 2.23 -11.53 -11.05
N TYR A 92 2.87 -10.77 -10.16
CA TYR A 92 2.76 -9.32 -10.10
C TYR A 92 4.03 -8.67 -10.63
N ARG A 93 3.88 -7.61 -11.41
CA ARG A 93 4.98 -6.83 -11.98
C ARG A 93 4.63 -5.35 -11.95
N SER A 94 5.61 -4.51 -11.61
CA SER A 94 5.48 -3.06 -11.72
C SER A 94 6.84 -2.45 -12.03
N ALA A 95 6.83 -1.26 -12.61
CA ALA A 95 8.04 -0.50 -12.88
C ALA A 95 7.89 0.95 -12.39
N ALA A 96 9.02 1.55 -12.03
CA ALA A 96 9.12 2.96 -11.73
C ALA A 96 10.30 3.56 -12.48
N SER A 97 10.13 4.77 -13.00
CA SER A 97 11.17 5.52 -13.70
C SER A 97 11.45 6.84 -13.00
N PHE A 98 12.74 7.16 -12.87
CA PHE A 98 13.19 8.45 -12.36
C PHE A 98 13.03 9.54 -13.43
N ARG A 99 12.49 10.68 -13.02
CA ARG A 99 12.32 11.87 -13.85
C ARG A 99 13.03 13.04 -13.18
N GLU A 100 13.96 13.66 -13.90
CA GLU A 100 14.75 14.79 -13.40
C GLU A 100 13.82 15.91 -12.88
N GLY A 101 14.05 16.37 -11.65
CA GLY A 101 13.22 17.40 -10.99
C GLY A 101 11.85 16.93 -10.48
N LEU A 102 11.40 15.71 -10.81
CA LEU A 102 10.09 15.17 -10.40
C LEU A 102 10.21 13.93 -9.49
N GLY A 103 11.39 13.32 -9.42
CA GLY A 103 11.61 12.09 -8.63
C GLY A 103 11.13 10.84 -9.36
N CYS A 104 10.86 9.77 -8.60
CA CYS A 104 10.42 8.49 -9.15
C CYS A 104 8.91 8.36 -9.17
N ALA A 105 8.38 7.94 -10.32
CA ALA A 105 6.96 7.65 -10.52
C ALA A 105 6.78 6.22 -11.02
N LEU A 106 5.69 5.57 -10.58
CA LEU A 106 5.24 4.32 -11.18
C LEU A 106 4.89 4.55 -12.65
N GLU A 107 5.18 3.57 -13.47
CA GLU A 107 4.68 3.49 -14.83
C GLU A 107 3.27 2.91 -14.83
N GLU A 108 2.46 3.34 -15.81
CA GLU A 108 1.09 2.86 -16.02
C GLU A 108 1.07 1.47 -16.67
#